data_AF-A0A174DKA0-F1
#
_entry.id   AF-A0A174DKA0-F1
#
_cell.length_a   1.000
_cell.length_b   1.000
_cell.length_c   1.000
_cell.angle_alpha   90.00
_cell.angle_beta   90.00
_cell.angle_gamma   90.00
#
_symmetry.space_group_name_H-M   'P 1'
#
loop_
_entity.id
_entity.type
_entity.pdbx_description
1 polymer ?
#
loop_
_entity_poly.entity_id
_entity_poly.type
_entity_poly.pdbx_seq_one_letter_code
_entity_poly.pdbx_strand_id
1 'polypeptide(L)'
;MNMTTGRRGIVWKTPDITADGLKMFACITMLIQTVGIAIIEKGLIHLDQYTQESLNQAMSQDSRLMTLAGVGSIMQLIGGMAIPVFAFLLVEGFRNTSDYKKYLIMMAVTALVSEIPYDLAICGKVWDFSSQNAMITMCICLIMLKCLDLFKETSGFTGGMLKVLILIAAIVWVSIFRAEYGLCIVLLVFVFYVFETRNVLKTVLGCIISLMYVTGPIAFYGIWCCTGERKDYINKYVYYAFYPLHLLVLGVIANYIL
;
A
#
# COMPACT_ATOMS: atom_id res chain seq x y z
N MET A 1 -5.11 -61.69 -5.38
CA MET A 1 -6.25 -61.02 -4.71
C MET A 1 -5.92 -59.53 -4.63
N ASN A 2 -6.58 -58.78 -5.51
CA ASN A 2 -6.76 -57.33 -5.65
C ASN A 2 -5.65 -56.33 -5.29
N MET A 3 -5.14 -55.72 -6.37
CA MET A 3 -4.64 -54.35 -6.45
C MET A 3 -5.61 -53.35 -5.82
N THR A 4 -5.10 -52.43 -5.00
CA THR A 4 -5.72 -51.13 -4.75
C THR A 4 -4.73 -50.02 -5.07
N THR A 5 -4.73 -49.63 -6.34
CA THR A 5 -4.31 -48.30 -6.79
C THR A 5 -5.27 -47.23 -6.27
N GLY A 6 -4.75 -46.16 -5.68
CA GLY A 6 -5.49 -44.91 -5.43
C GLY A 6 -5.01 -44.21 -4.17
N ARG A 7 -4.56 -42.95 -4.17
CA ARG A 7 -4.44 -41.90 -5.18
C ARG A 7 -3.09 -41.23 -4.92
N ARG A 8 -2.33 -40.89 -5.96
CA ARG A 8 -1.22 -39.94 -5.82
C ARG A 8 -1.82 -38.70 -5.16
N GLY A 9 -1.41 -38.41 -3.93
CA GLY A 9 -1.78 -37.17 -3.26
C GLY A 9 -1.41 -36.05 -4.21
N ILE A 10 -2.42 -35.30 -4.69
CA ILE A 10 -2.18 -34.05 -5.36
C ILE A 10 -1.44 -33.21 -4.30
N VAL A 11 -0.12 -33.14 -4.40
CA VAL A 11 0.66 -32.17 -3.67
C VAL A 11 0.21 -30.85 -4.27
N TRP A 12 -0.76 -30.22 -3.62
CA TRP A 12 -1.16 -28.86 -3.93
C TRP A 12 0.07 -27.98 -3.71
N LYS A 13 0.93 -27.90 -4.73
CA LYS A 13 1.97 -26.88 -4.78
C LYS A 13 1.21 -25.57 -4.93
N THR A 14 1.15 -24.80 -3.86
CA THR A 14 0.77 -23.40 -3.94
C THR A 14 1.66 -22.75 -4.99
N PRO A 15 1.11 -21.89 -5.87
CA PRO A 15 1.93 -21.21 -6.87
C PRO A 15 3.04 -20.41 -6.18
N ASP A 16 4.28 -20.57 -6.63
CA ASP A 16 5.41 -19.80 -6.11
C ASP A 16 5.39 -18.41 -6.75
N ILE A 17 5.05 -17.38 -5.95
CA ILE A 17 5.01 -15.99 -6.41
C ILE A 17 6.35 -15.32 -6.08
N THR A 18 6.97 -14.69 -7.06
CA THR A 18 8.20 -13.91 -6.85
C THR A 18 7.89 -12.54 -6.24
N ALA A 19 8.87 -11.95 -5.55
CA ALA A 19 8.75 -10.58 -5.04
C ALA A 19 8.44 -9.57 -6.17
N ASP A 20 8.95 -9.81 -7.38
CA ASP A 20 8.69 -8.99 -8.56
C ASP A 20 7.22 -9.11 -9.06
N GLY A 21 6.67 -10.32 -9.07
CA GLY A 21 5.24 -10.53 -9.38
C GLY A 21 4.33 -9.85 -8.37
N LEU A 22 4.72 -9.86 -7.09
CA LEU A 22 3.98 -9.20 -6.03
C LEU A 22 4.06 -7.65 -6.14
N LYS A 23 5.21 -7.09 -6.53
CA LYS A 23 5.35 -5.65 -6.87
C LYS A 23 4.44 -5.26 -8.01
N MET A 24 4.43 -6.05 -9.10
CA MET A 24 3.56 -5.80 -10.26
C MET A 24 2.08 -5.80 -9.87
N PHE A 25 1.65 -6.78 -9.09
CA PHE A 25 0.28 -6.84 -8.57
C PHE A 25 -0.09 -5.58 -7.77
N ALA A 26 0.79 -5.13 -6.87
CA ALA A 26 0.57 -3.91 -6.09
C ALA A 26 0.51 -2.66 -6.97
N CYS A 27 1.40 -2.54 -7.96
CA CYS A 27 1.38 -1.43 -8.92
C CYS A 27 0.09 -1.38 -9.74
N ILE A 28 -0.40 -2.53 -10.21
CA ILE A 28 -1.64 -2.61 -11.00
C ILE A 28 -2.85 -2.24 -10.14
N THR A 29 -2.96 -2.81 -8.94
CA THR A 29 -4.10 -2.54 -8.05
C THR A 29 -4.12 -1.09 -7.56
N MET A 30 -2.95 -0.52 -7.24
CA MET A 30 -2.80 0.91 -6.95
C MET A 30 -3.23 1.77 -8.14
N LEU A 31 -2.77 1.46 -9.37
CA LEU A 31 -3.14 2.21 -10.55
C LEU A 31 -4.66 2.23 -10.78
N ILE A 32 -5.32 1.08 -10.60
CA ILE A 32 -6.78 0.97 -10.70
C ILE A 32 -7.45 1.93 -9.71
N GLN A 33 -7.00 1.96 -8.45
CA GLN A 33 -7.53 2.88 -7.46
C GLN A 33 -7.27 4.34 -7.81
N THR A 34 -6.05 4.69 -8.24
CA THR A 34 -5.72 6.07 -8.62
C THR A 34 -6.57 6.54 -9.81
N VAL A 35 -6.86 5.66 -10.77
CA VAL A 35 -7.81 5.96 -11.86
C VAL A 35 -9.21 6.22 -11.30
N GLY A 36 -9.69 5.41 -10.37
CA GLY A 36 -10.98 5.63 -9.70
C GLY A 36 -11.08 7.01 -9.05
N ILE A 37 -10.05 7.41 -8.30
CA ILE A 37 -10.03 8.69 -7.59
C ILE A 37 -9.85 9.87 -8.56
N ALA A 38 -8.79 9.84 -9.38
CA ALA A 38 -8.43 10.98 -10.21
C ALA A 38 -9.38 11.17 -11.40
N ILE A 39 -9.69 10.08 -12.12
CA ILE A 39 -10.47 10.18 -13.37
C ILE A 39 -11.97 10.16 -13.09
N ILE A 40 -12.45 9.20 -12.29
CA ILE A 40 -13.89 9.04 -12.09
C ILE A 40 -14.41 10.07 -11.08
N GLU A 41 -13.85 10.12 -9.88
CA GLU A 41 -14.39 10.98 -8.83
C GLU A 41 -14.07 12.46 -9.08
N LYS A 42 -12.83 12.79 -9.40
CA LYS A 42 -12.45 14.18 -9.64
C LYS A 42 -12.78 14.65 -11.05
N GLY A 43 -12.28 13.98 -12.08
CA GLY A 43 -12.48 14.41 -13.46
C GLY A 43 -13.93 14.32 -13.94
N LEU A 44 -14.60 13.18 -13.77
CA LEU A 44 -15.96 12.99 -14.31
C LEU A 44 -17.06 13.48 -13.37
N ILE A 45 -16.99 13.14 -12.08
CA ILE A 45 -18.04 13.46 -11.11
C ILE A 45 -17.85 14.86 -10.51
N HIS A 46 -16.63 15.41 -10.50
CA HIS A 46 -16.30 16.65 -9.79
C HIS A 46 -16.72 16.60 -8.32
N LEU A 47 -16.41 15.48 -7.66
CA LEU A 47 -16.92 15.12 -6.33
C LEU A 47 -16.58 16.19 -5.27
N ASP A 48 -15.48 16.93 -5.45
CA ASP A 48 -15.05 18.04 -4.58
C ASP A 48 -16.06 19.21 -4.54
N GLN A 49 -16.96 19.33 -5.53
CA GLN A 49 -17.98 20.38 -5.59
C GLN A 49 -19.28 20.00 -4.87
N TYR A 50 -19.46 18.72 -4.52
CA TYR A 50 -20.68 18.23 -3.90
C TYR A 50 -20.54 18.09 -2.38
N THR A 51 -21.55 18.54 -1.65
CA THR A 51 -21.80 18.07 -0.26
C THR A 51 -22.45 16.69 -0.29
N GLN A 52 -22.33 15.91 0.79
CA GLN A 52 -22.92 14.55 0.85
C GLN A 52 -24.43 14.54 0.53
N GLU A 53 -25.19 15.51 1.02
CA GLU A 53 -26.63 15.62 0.74
C GLU A 53 -26.90 15.95 -0.73
N SER A 54 -26.14 16.89 -1.31
CA SER A 54 -26.29 17.26 -2.73
C SER A 54 -25.87 16.14 -3.68
N LEU A 55 -24.82 15.38 -3.33
CA LEU A 55 -24.37 14.23 -4.11
C LEU A 55 -25.44 13.13 -4.12
N ASN A 56 -26.02 12.83 -2.96
CA ASN A 56 -27.08 11.83 -2.84
C ASN A 56 -28.33 12.22 -3.65
N GLN A 57 -28.71 13.50 -3.63
CA GLN A 57 -29.80 14.01 -4.45
C GLN A 57 -29.48 13.93 -5.94
N ALA A 58 -28.28 14.32 -6.37
CA ALA A 58 -27.83 14.23 -7.76
C ALA A 58 -27.80 12.77 -8.25
N MET A 59 -27.29 11.85 -7.43
CA MET A 59 -27.29 10.40 -7.71
C MET A 59 -28.70 9.83 -7.81
N SER A 60 -29.67 10.34 -7.04
CA SER A 60 -31.06 9.90 -7.12
C SER A 60 -31.75 10.30 -8.41
N GLN A 61 -31.29 11.40 -9.04
CA GLN A 61 -31.86 11.97 -10.25
C GLN A 61 -31.13 11.51 -11.52
N ASP A 62 -29.83 11.21 -11.43
CA ASP A 62 -28.99 10.78 -12.55
C ASP A 62 -28.42 9.37 -12.35
N SER A 63 -28.95 8.41 -13.10
CA SER A 63 -28.51 7.02 -13.09
C SER A 63 -27.07 6.84 -13.60
N ARG A 64 -26.58 7.74 -14.46
CA ARG A 64 -25.20 7.70 -14.96
C ARG A 64 -24.24 8.11 -13.85
N LEU A 65 -24.56 9.16 -13.10
CA LEU A 65 -23.75 9.62 -11.96
C LEU A 65 -23.71 8.54 -10.86
N MET A 66 -24.85 7.89 -10.59
CA MET A 66 -24.89 6.73 -9.67
C MET A 66 -23.99 5.58 -10.14
N THR A 67 -24.01 5.26 -11.44
CA THR A 67 -23.18 4.20 -12.01
C THR A 67 -21.69 4.55 -11.90
N LEU A 68 -21.30 5.79 -12.23
CA LEU A 68 -19.93 6.26 -12.14
C LEU A 68 -19.41 6.21 -10.69
N ALA A 69 -20.20 6.69 -9.72
CA ALA A 69 -19.84 6.62 -8.30
C ALA A 69 -19.63 5.17 -7.83
N GLY A 70 -20.48 4.24 -8.30
CA GLY A 70 -20.34 2.81 -8.04
C GLY A 70 -19.04 2.23 -8.62
N VAL A 71 -18.70 2.57 -9.87
CA VAL A 71 -17.45 2.13 -10.52
C VAL A 71 -16.23 2.69 -9.78
N GLY A 72 -16.22 3.99 -9.44
CA GLY A 72 -15.15 4.63 -8.65
C GLY A 72 -14.93 3.91 -7.32
N SER A 73 -16.00 3.63 -6.59
CA SER A 73 -15.97 2.89 -5.33
C SER A 73 -15.36 1.49 -5.48
N ILE A 74 -15.73 0.75 -6.52
CA ILE A 74 -15.17 -0.59 -6.78
C ILE A 74 -13.67 -0.50 -7.11
N MET A 75 -13.25 0.50 -7.89
CA MET A 75 -11.83 0.70 -8.22
C MET A 75 -11.01 1.04 -6.98
N GLN A 76 -11.53 1.86 -6.06
CA GLN A 76 -10.90 2.11 -4.78
C GLN A 76 -10.79 0.85 -3.92
N LEU A 77 -11.87 0.05 -3.86
CA LEU A 77 -11.84 -1.23 -3.17
C LEU A 77 -10.74 -2.12 -3.72
N ILE A 78 -10.53 -2.19 -5.04
CA ILE A 78 -9.44 -3.00 -5.60
C ILE A 78 -8.06 -2.53 -5.10
N GLY A 79 -7.83 -1.21 -4.99
CA GLY A 79 -6.54 -0.68 -4.50
C GLY A 79 -6.23 -1.00 -3.05
N GLY A 80 -7.23 -1.28 -2.21
CA GLY A 80 -7.02 -1.70 -0.82
C GLY A 80 -6.11 -2.93 -0.67
N MET A 81 -6.02 -3.77 -1.70
CA MET A 81 -5.10 -4.92 -1.75
C MET A 81 -3.63 -4.52 -1.85
N ALA A 82 -3.31 -3.35 -2.43
CA ALA A 82 -1.95 -2.90 -2.62
C ALA A 82 -1.24 -2.59 -1.29
N ILE A 83 -1.99 -2.10 -0.30
CA ILE A 83 -1.49 -1.59 0.99
C ILE A 83 -0.69 -2.66 1.77
N PRO A 84 -1.28 -3.83 2.12
CA PRO A 84 -0.53 -4.89 2.82
C PRO A 84 0.59 -5.48 1.98
N VAL A 85 0.46 -5.46 0.65
CA VAL A 85 1.53 -5.91 -0.24
C VAL A 85 2.73 -4.98 -0.16
N PHE A 86 2.54 -3.67 -0.28
CA PHE A 86 3.61 -2.69 -0.15
C PHE A 86 4.24 -2.72 1.25
N ALA A 87 3.44 -2.86 2.32
CA ALA A 87 3.95 -3.01 3.68
C ALA A 87 4.86 -4.25 3.82
N PHE A 88 4.46 -5.39 3.25
CA PHE A 88 5.27 -6.61 3.25
C PHE A 88 6.56 -6.43 2.46
N LEU A 89 6.47 -5.91 1.22
CA LEU A 89 7.62 -5.66 0.35
C LEU A 89 8.60 -4.65 0.95
N LEU A 90 8.13 -3.68 1.74
CA LEU A 90 8.99 -2.74 2.45
C LEU A 90 9.86 -3.45 3.48
N VAL A 91 9.27 -4.35 4.29
CA VAL A 91 9.98 -5.12 5.32
C VAL A 91 10.99 -6.08 4.68
N GLU A 92 10.58 -6.80 3.63
CA GLU A 92 11.48 -7.68 2.87
C GLU A 92 12.58 -6.88 2.17
N GLY A 93 12.23 -5.71 1.63
CA GLY A 93 13.10 -4.68 1.10
C GLY A 93 14.21 -4.27 2.07
N PHE A 94 13.82 -3.90 3.29
CA PHE A 94 14.71 -3.46 4.35
C PHE A 94 15.69 -4.56 4.79
N ARG A 95 15.22 -5.79 4.98
CA ARG A 95 16.05 -6.93 5.41
C ARG A 95 17.10 -7.33 4.39
N ASN A 96 16.75 -7.27 3.11
CA ASN A 96 17.61 -7.72 2.02
C ASN A 96 18.45 -6.59 1.41
N THR A 97 18.37 -5.36 1.96
CA THR A 97 19.16 -4.22 1.50
C THR A 97 20.48 -4.14 2.23
N SER A 98 21.58 -4.03 1.48
CA SER A 98 22.92 -3.84 2.04
C SER A 98 23.21 -2.39 2.46
N ASP A 99 22.57 -1.40 1.83
CA ASP A 99 22.76 0.03 2.10
C ASP A 99 21.43 0.73 2.43
N TYR A 100 21.16 0.84 3.74
CA TYR A 100 19.98 1.52 4.26
C TYR A 100 19.92 2.99 3.86
N LYS A 101 21.05 3.71 3.87
CA LYS A 101 21.08 5.16 3.60
C LYS A 101 20.66 5.42 2.15
N LYS A 102 21.20 4.65 1.22
CA LYS A 102 20.82 4.74 -0.19
C LYS A 102 19.35 4.40 -0.41
N TYR A 103 18.82 3.41 0.31
CA TYR A 103 17.40 3.05 0.20
C TYR A 103 16.48 4.16 0.73
N LEU A 104 16.80 4.73 1.90
CA LEU A 104 16.04 5.85 2.47
C LEU A 104 16.11 7.10 1.58
N ILE A 105 17.29 7.47 1.08
CA ILE A 105 17.47 8.63 0.19
C ILE A 105 16.67 8.43 -1.09
N MET A 106 16.71 7.24 -1.70
CA MET A 106 15.93 6.96 -2.90
C MET A 106 14.43 7.12 -2.64
N MET A 107 13.94 6.56 -1.52
CA MET A 107 12.54 6.70 -1.13
C MET A 107 12.15 8.17 -0.90
N ALA A 108 12.99 8.94 -0.20
CA ALA A 108 12.75 10.35 0.10
C ALA A 108 12.78 11.22 -1.16
N VAL A 109 13.74 10.99 -2.08
CA VAL A 109 13.78 11.69 -3.37
C VAL A 109 12.52 11.37 -4.18
N THR A 110 12.10 10.11 -4.25
CA THR A 110 10.86 9.76 -4.94
C THR A 110 9.65 10.42 -4.28
N ALA A 111 9.59 10.46 -2.95
CA ALA A 111 8.51 11.12 -2.21
C ALA A 111 8.42 12.62 -2.52
N LEU A 112 9.55 13.33 -2.56
CA LEU A 112 9.57 14.75 -2.90
C LEU A 112 9.17 15.01 -4.36
N VAL A 113 9.65 14.17 -5.28
CA VAL A 113 9.31 14.29 -6.71
C VAL A 113 7.83 13.94 -6.95
N SER A 114 7.26 13.00 -6.20
CA SER A 114 5.88 12.59 -6.36
C SER A 114 4.86 13.50 -5.69
N GLU A 115 5.28 14.48 -4.88
CA GLU A 115 4.35 15.36 -4.19
C GLU A 115 3.53 16.23 -5.15
N ILE A 116 4.21 16.87 -6.10
CA ILE A 116 3.55 17.69 -7.13
C ILE A 116 2.53 16.89 -7.96
N PRO A 117 2.86 15.71 -8.53
CA PRO A 117 1.86 14.93 -9.27
C PRO A 117 0.79 14.31 -8.37
N TYR A 118 1.09 14.04 -7.10
CA TYR A 118 0.12 13.56 -6.12
C TYR A 118 -0.94 14.63 -5.84
N ASP A 119 -0.52 15.85 -5.51
CA ASP A 119 -1.45 16.96 -5.25
C ASP A 119 -2.31 17.25 -6.48
N LEU A 120 -1.72 17.20 -7.68
CA LEU A 120 -2.47 17.41 -8.90
C LEU A 120 -3.55 16.33 -9.11
N ALA A 121 -3.19 15.05 -8.93
CA ALA A 121 -4.11 13.93 -9.16
C ALA A 121 -5.16 13.77 -8.06
N ILE A 122 -4.80 14.03 -6.80
CA ILE A 122 -5.60 13.69 -5.61
C ILE A 122 -6.19 14.92 -4.92
N CYS A 123 -5.62 16.11 -5.11
CA CYS A 123 -6.16 17.35 -4.56
C CYS A 123 -6.70 18.30 -5.65
N GLY A 124 -6.40 18.06 -6.93
CA GLY A 124 -6.79 18.93 -8.04
C GLY A 124 -6.07 20.28 -8.03
N LYS A 125 -4.98 20.38 -7.26
CA LYS A 125 -4.17 21.59 -7.10
C LYS A 125 -2.71 21.22 -7.28
N VAL A 126 -1.91 22.11 -7.84
CA VAL A 126 -0.47 21.86 -8.04
C VAL A 126 0.31 21.86 -6.70
N TRP A 127 -0.29 22.45 -5.66
CA TRP A 127 0.35 22.60 -4.35
C TRP A 127 -0.69 22.55 -3.24
N ASP A 128 -0.73 21.46 -2.47
CA ASP A 128 -1.64 21.28 -1.33
C ASP A 128 -0.94 20.55 -0.18
N PHE A 129 -0.75 21.24 0.95
CA PHE A 129 -0.17 20.64 2.15
C PHE A 129 -1.18 19.87 3.02
N SER A 130 -2.42 19.70 2.57
CA SER A 130 -3.48 19.05 3.35
C SER A 130 -3.24 17.54 3.50
N SER A 131 -2.66 16.88 2.51
CA SER A 131 -2.29 15.46 2.56
C SER A 131 -0.93 15.27 1.92
N GLN A 132 -0.27 14.16 2.23
CA GLN A 132 1.05 13.84 1.72
C GLN A 132 1.01 12.45 1.10
N ASN A 133 1.82 12.23 0.07
CA ASN A 133 1.78 10.99 -0.69
C ASN A 133 2.19 9.73 0.12
N ALA A 134 1.85 8.55 -0.39
CA ALA A 134 2.17 7.27 0.25
C ALA A 134 3.68 7.02 0.43
N MET A 135 4.56 7.65 -0.37
CA MET A 135 6.01 7.49 -0.25
C MET A 135 6.57 8.16 1.00
N ILE A 136 5.93 9.22 1.51
CA ILE A 136 6.24 9.80 2.83
C ILE A 136 5.97 8.77 3.93
N THR A 137 4.84 8.06 3.87
CA THR A 137 4.53 6.94 4.78
C THR A 137 5.62 5.87 4.74
N MET A 138 6.08 5.50 3.55
CA MET A 138 7.16 4.52 3.38
C MET A 138 8.49 5.00 3.99
N CYS A 139 8.83 6.28 3.88
CA CYS A 139 10.01 6.86 4.53
C CYS A 139 9.93 6.75 6.05
N ILE A 140 8.78 7.11 6.64
CA ILE A 140 8.57 7.02 8.09
C ILE A 140 8.67 5.56 8.55
N CYS A 141 8.10 4.63 7.78
CA CYS A 141 8.20 3.20 8.06
C CYS A 141 9.66 2.70 7.99
N LEU A 142 10.48 3.17 7.05
CA LEU A 142 11.91 2.82 6.99
C LEU A 142 12.69 3.36 8.19
N ILE A 143 12.38 4.56 8.67
CA ILE A 143 12.98 5.11 9.89
C ILE A 143 12.55 4.27 11.09
N MET A 144 11.26 3.94 11.20
CA MET A 144 10.73 3.06 12.25
C MET A 144 11.45 1.70 12.25
N LEU A 145 11.58 1.05 11.09
CA LEU A 145 12.29 -0.22 10.94
C LEU A 145 13.75 -0.11 11.40
N LYS A 146 14.44 0.98 11.05
CA LYS A 146 15.82 1.17 11.48
C LYS A 146 15.94 1.36 12.99
N CYS A 147 15.01 2.10 13.61
CA CYS A 147 14.96 2.21 15.06
C CYS A 147 14.71 0.85 15.73
N LEU A 148 13.76 0.06 15.22
CA LEU A 148 13.47 -1.28 15.75
C LEU A 148 14.66 -2.24 15.60
N ASP A 149 15.42 -2.12 14.52
CA ASP A 149 16.66 -2.88 14.25
C ASP A 149 17.78 -2.51 15.23
N LEU A 150 18.00 -1.21 15.49
CA LEU A 150 19.02 -0.74 16.44
C LEU A 150 18.80 -1.23 17.87
N PHE A 151 17.54 -1.38 18.29
CA PHE A 151 17.17 -1.82 19.64
C PHE A 151 16.70 -3.28 19.71
N LYS A 152 17.03 -4.09 18.70
CA LYS A 152 16.57 -5.48 18.60
C LYS A 152 17.06 -6.36 19.76
N GLU A 153 18.28 -6.13 20.23
CA GLU A 153 18.94 -6.89 21.31
C GLU A 153 18.43 -6.52 22.71
N THR A 154 17.67 -5.43 22.86
CA THR A 154 17.07 -5.07 24.15
C THR A 154 15.90 -6.01 24.46
N SER A 155 16.13 -6.98 25.35
CA SER A 155 15.14 -7.96 25.77
C SER A 155 14.35 -7.55 27.02
N GLY A 156 13.27 -8.28 27.32
CA GLY A 156 12.46 -8.08 28.52
C GLY A 156 11.44 -6.96 28.40
N PHE A 157 10.93 -6.49 29.55
CA PHE A 157 9.89 -5.47 29.63
C PHE A 157 10.30 -4.15 28.96
N THR A 158 11.53 -3.69 29.21
CA THR A 158 12.09 -2.46 28.63
C THR A 158 12.14 -2.51 27.10
N GLY A 159 12.53 -3.66 26.53
CA GLY A 159 12.54 -3.86 25.08
C GLY A 159 11.15 -3.82 24.46
N GLY A 160 10.16 -4.43 25.14
CA GLY A 160 8.76 -4.35 24.74
C GLY A 160 8.22 -2.92 24.73
N MET A 161 8.45 -2.17 25.82
CA MET A 161 8.04 -0.77 25.92
C MET A 161 8.67 0.10 24.82
N LEU A 162 9.96 -0.10 24.54
CA LEU A 162 10.65 0.69 23.52
C LEU A 162 10.09 0.44 22.12
N LYS A 163 9.76 -0.81 21.76
CA LYS A 163 9.10 -1.13 20.48
C LYS A 163 7.75 -0.44 20.35
N VAL A 164 6.96 -0.43 21.43
CA VAL A 164 5.67 0.28 21.47
C VAL A 164 5.87 1.79 21.34
N LEU A 165 6.87 2.36 22.01
CA LEU A 165 7.18 3.79 21.90
C LEU A 165 7.59 4.17 20.46
N ILE A 166 8.43 3.36 19.82
CA ILE A 166 8.84 3.56 18.41
C ILE A 166 7.62 3.50 17.49
N LEU A 167 6.70 2.55 17.72
CA LEU A 167 5.45 2.44 16.97
C LEU A 167 4.58 3.69 17.15
N ILE A 168 4.37 4.14 18.39
CA ILE A 168 3.58 5.34 18.70
C ILE A 168 4.19 6.57 18.02
N ALA A 169 5.52 6.72 18.07
CA ALA A 169 6.20 7.81 17.41
C ALA A 169 5.97 7.81 15.89
N ALA A 170 6.03 6.64 15.23
CA ALA A 170 5.75 6.50 13.81
C ALA A 170 4.28 6.84 13.47
N ILE A 171 3.32 6.40 14.29
CA ILE A 171 1.89 6.73 14.15
C ILE A 171 1.67 8.24 14.26
N VAL A 172 2.29 8.88 15.27
CA VAL A 172 2.20 10.33 15.48
C VAL A 172 2.76 11.08 14.28
N TRP A 173 3.94 10.71 13.78
CA TRP A 173 4.55 11.34 12.61
C TRP A 173 3.65 11.26 11.39
N VAL A 174 3.21 10.06 11.05
CA VAL A 174 2.33 9.85 9.91
C VAL A 174 1.00 10.63 10.03
N SER A 175 0.47 10.76 11.25
CA SER A 175 -0.74 11.53 11.50
C SER A 175 -0.52 13.04 11.36
N ILE A 176 0.62 13.56 11.83
CA ILE A 176 1.01 14.97 11.67
C ILE A 176 1.16 15.31 10.19
N PHE A 177 1.83 14.44 9.43
CA PHE A 177 2.00 14.62 7.98
C PHE A 177 0.74 14.29 7.18
N ARG A 178 -0.33 13.75 7.80
CA ARG A 178 -1.55 13.32 7.11
C ARG A 178 -1.24 12.47 5.86
N ALA A 179 -0.26 11.57 6.02
CA ALA A 179 0.30 10.80 4.92
C ALA A 179 -0.62 9.64 4.51
N GLU A 180 -0.70 9.41 3.20
CA GLU A 180 -1.61 8.44 2.59
C GLU A 180 -1.36 7.01 3.11
N TYR A 181 -2.45 6.29 3.40
CA TYR A 181 -2.47 4.93 4.00
C TYR A 181 -1.67 4.78 5.31
N GLY A 182 -1.36 5.92 5.92
CA GLY A 182 -0.37 6.06 6.97
C GLY A 182 -0.48 5.05 8.11
N LEU A 183 -1.57 5.14 8.86
CA LEU A 183 -1.81 4.32 10.05
C LEU A 183 -1.77 2.82 9.71
N CYS A 184 -2.41 2.43 8.60
CA CYS A 184 -2.49 1.03 8.21
C CYS A 184 -1.11 0.46 7.83
N ILE A 185 -0.35 1.16 6.99
CA ILE A 185 1.00 0.71 6.59
C ILE A 185 1.92 0.63 7.80
N VAL A 186 1.94 1.64 8.68
CA VAL A 186 2.80 1.63 9.89
C VAL A 186 2.51 0.40 10.76
N LEU A 187 1.24 0.12 11.02
CA LEU A 187 0.82 -1.04 11.82
C LEU A 187 1.20 -2.36 11.13
N LEU A 188 0.98 -2.48 9.82
CA LEU A 188 1.32 -3.68 9.05
C LEU A 188 2.83 -3.93 9.00
N VAL A 189 3.63 -2.89 8.72
CA VAL A 189 5.09 -2.95 8.71
C VAL A 189 5.61 -3.39 10.08
N PHE A 190 5.06 -2.82 11.16
CA PHE A 190 5.42 -3.22 12.53
C PHE A 190 5.11 -4.69 12.79
N VAL A 191 3.91 -5.17 12.42
CA VAL A 191 3.52 -6.57 12.62
C VAL A 191 4.40 -7.51 11.80
N PHE A 192 4.64 -7.22 10.52
CA PHE A 192 5.49 -8.02 9.65
C PHE A 192 6.94 -8.07 10.13
N TYR A 193 7.44 -6.99 10.72
CA TYR A 193 8.80 -6.94 11.25
C TYR A 193 8.92 -7.69 12.59
N VAL A 194 8.05 -7.39 13.56
CA VAL A 194 8.16 -7.89 14.94
C VAL A 194 7.74 -9.35 15.08
N PHE A 195 6.69 -9.78 14.38
CA PHE A 195 6.14 -11.14 14.49
C PHE A 195 6.63 -12.08 13.39
N GLU A 196 7.80 -11.81 12.81
CA GLU A 196 8.39 -12.61 11.73
C GLU A 196 8.38 -14.12 12.03
N THR A 197 8.80 -14.51 13.24
CA THR A 197 8.91 -15.90 13.67
C THR A 197 7.56 -16.56 13.97
N ARG A 198 6.51 -15.76 14.19
CA ARG A 198 5.16 -16.22 14.57
C ARG A 198 4.20 -16.03 13.41
N ASN A 199 4.32 -16.90 12.39
CA ASN A 199 3.55 -16.80 11.15
C ASN A 199 2.03 -16.68 11.36
N VAL A 200 1.43 -17.47 12.25
CA VAL A 200 -0.02 -17.40 12.52
C VAL A 200 -0.43 -16.05 13.09
N LEU A 201 0.30 -15.55 14.09
CA LEU A 201 -0.01 -14.28 14.75
C LEU A 201 0.19 -13.10 13.79
N LYS A 202 1.28 -13.13 13.00
CA LYS A 202 1.58 -12.17 11.94
C LYS A 202 0.44 -12.08 10.91
N THR A 203 -0.05 -13.23 10.45
CA THR A 203 -1.15 -13.30 9.48
C THR A 203 -2.47 -12.84 10.09
N VAL A 204 -2.82 -13.30 11.29
CA VAL A 204 -4.09 -12.91 11.95
C VAL A 204 -4.12 -11.40 12.24
N LEU A 205 -3.08 -10.86 12.87
CA LEU A 205 -2.99 -9.42 13.15
C LEU A 205 -2.95 -8.61 11.86
N GLY A 206 -2.19 -9.07 10.86
CA GLY A 206 -2.12 -8.44 9.56
C GLY A 206 -3.47 -8.37 8.85
N CYS A 207 -4.24 -9.47 8.85
CA CYS A 207 -5.60 -9.49 8.31
C CYS A 207 -6.52 -8.53 9.07
N ILE A 208 -6.47 -8.51 10.40
CA ILE A 208 -7.29 -7.60 11.22
C ILE A 208 -6.97 -6.14 10.90
N ILE A 209 -5.69 -5.77 10.85
CA ILE A 209 -5.28 -4.39 10.52
C ILE A 209 -5.68 -4.04 9.09
N SER A 210 -5.57 -5.00 8.17
CA SER A 210 -5.92 -4.77 6.78
C SER A 210 -7.41 -4.54 6.56
N LEU A 211 -8.29 -4.93 7.49
CA LEU A 211 -9.73 -4.63 7.41
C LEU A 211 -10.05 -3.13 7.45
N MET A 212 -9.09 -2.26 7.82
CA MET A 212 -9.20 -0.82 7.59
C MET A 212 -9.50 -0.49 6.12
N TYR A 213 -9.10 -1.38 5.21
CA TYR A 213 -9.43 -1.38 3.79
C TYR A 213 -10.06 -2.72 3.44
N VAL A 214 -11.35 -2.74 3.10
CA VAL A 214 -12.19 -3.96 3.02
C VAL A 214 -11.54 -5.13 2.27
N THR A 215 -10.81 -4.86 1.18
CA THR A 215 -10.16 -5.87 0.35
C THR A 215 -8.72 -6.22 0.76
N GLY A 216 -8.11 -5.45 1.67
CA GLY A 216 -6.75 -5.65 2.14
C GLY A 216 -6.45 -7.09 2.59
N PRO A 217 -7.31 -7.76 3.37
CA PRO A 217 -7.08 -9.15 3.77
C PRO A 217 -6.92 -10.15 2.61
N ILE A 218 -7.50 -9.87 1.44
CA ILE A 218 -7.41 -10.75 0.26
C ILE A 218 -5.96 -10.87 -0.21
N ALA A 219 -5.17 -9.81 -0.05
CA ALA A 219 -3.75 -9.79 -0.43
C ALA A 219 -2.88 -10.77 0.37
N PHE A 220 -3.33 -11.20 1.56
CA PHE A 220 -2.56 -12.13 2.39
C PHE A 220 -2.38 -13.50 1.73
N TYR A 221 -3.29 -13.90 0.84
CA TYR A 221 -3.08 -15.09 0.04
C TYR A 221 -1.84 -14.96 -0.86
N GLY A 222 -1.69 -13.83 -1.55
CA GLY A 222 -0.52 -13.53 -2.37
C GLY A 222 0.77 -13.37 -1.56
N ILE A 223 0.70 -12.74 -0.38
CA ILE A 223 1.83 -12.62 0.54
C ILE A 223 2.28 -13.98 1.06
N TRP A 224 1.33 -14.88 1.37
CA TRP A 224 1.65 -16.22 1.88
C TRP A 224 2.29 -17.12 0.81
N CYS A 225 1.89 -16.97 -0.45
CA CYS A 225 2.49 -17.67 -1.59
C CYS A 225 3.84 -17.07 -2.05
N CYS A 226 4.29 -15.96 -1.45
CA CYS A 226 5.56 -15.35 -1.80
C CYS A 226 6.73 -16.15 -1.21
N THR A 227 7.58 -16.71 -2.08
CA THR A 227 8.72 -17.54 -1.68
C THR A 227 9.92 -16.72 -1.21
N GLY A 228 9.89 -15.39 -1.36
CA GLY A 228 11.00 -14.50 -1.00
C GLY A 228 12.20 -14.59 -1.96
N GLU A 229 12.12 -15.40 -3.02
CA GLU A 229 13.14 -15.42 -4.08
C GLU A 229 13.08 -14.11 -4.89
N ARG A 230 14.16 -13.34 -4.83
CA ARG A 230 14.36 -12.18 -5.70
C ARG A 230 14.83 -12.62 -7.08
N LYS A 231 13.87 -12.87 -7.95
CA LYS A 231 14.07 -12.86 -9.41
C LYS A 231 13.52 -11.55 -9.93
N ASP A 232 14.37 -10.51 -9.93
CA ASP A 232 14.01 -9.21 -10.48
C ASP A 232 14.05 -9.32 -12.02
N TYR A 233 12.88 -9.53 -12.64
CA TYR A 233 12.76 -9.50 -14.10
C TYR A 233 12.74 -8.05 -14.61
N ILE A 234 12.21 -7.14 -13.79
CA ILE A 234 12.10 -5.71 -14.08
C ILE A 234 13.14 -4.92 -13.27
N ASN A 235 13.76 -3.93 -13.90
CA ASN A 235 14.72 -3.05 -13.23
C ASN A 235 14.03 -2.24 -12.12
N LYS A 236 14.57 -2.26 -10.90
CA LYS A 236 14.05 -1.53 -9.73
C LYS A 236 13.69 -0.06 -9.99
N TYR A 237 14.43 0.64 -10.85
CA TYR A 237 14.18 2.05 -11.16
C TYR A 237 12.85 2.28 -11.89
N VAL A 238 12.34 1.26 -12.59
CA VAL A 238 11.01 1.32 -13.24
C VAL A 238 9.92 1.49 -12.20
N TYR A 239 9.99 0.76 -11.08
CA TYR A 239 9.00 0.88 -10.00
C TYR A 239 9.06 2.24 -9.30
N TYR A 240 10.26 2.81 -9.12
CA TYR A 240 10.41 4.15 -8.56
C TYR A 240 9.88 5.24 -9.51
N ALA A 241 10.08 5.09 -10.82
CA ALA A 241 9.57 6.03 -11.81
C ALA A 241 8.06 5.88 -12.02
N PHE A 242 7.53 4.67 -11.88
CA PHE A 242 6.10 4.37 -12.05
C PHE A 242 5.23 5.24 -11.16
N TYR A 243 5.57 5.36 -9.86
CA TYR A 243 4.76 6.11 -8.89
C TYR A 243 4.51 7.58 -9.28
N PRO A 244 5.53 8.44 -9.44
CA PRO A 244 5.30 9.84 -9.85
C PRO A 244 4.73 9.95 -11.28
N LEU A 245 5.10 9.05 -12.20
CA LEU A 245 4.70 9.16 -13.60
C LEU A 245 3.22 8.84 -13.82
N HIS A 246 2.69 7.76 -13.24
CA HIS A 246 1.27 7.44 -13.39
C HIS A 246 0.38 8.51 -12.72
N LEU A 247 0.78 9.03 -11.55
CA LEU A 247 0.09 10.15 -10.90
C LEU A 247 0.08 11.40 -11.79
N LEU A 248 1.23 11.74 -12.39
CA LEU A 248 1.33 12.90 -13.28
C LEU A 248 0.40 12.76 -14.49
N VAL A 249 0.44 11.60 -15.16
CA VAL A 249 -0.41 11.33 -16.33
C VAL A 249 -1.89 11.42 -15.96
N LEU A 250 -2.30 10.77 -14.87
CA LEU A 250 -3.70 10.78 -14.43
C LEU A 250 -4.14 12.17 -13.96
N GLY A 251 -3.30 12.88 -13.22
CA GLY A 251 -3.58 14.24 -12.78
C GLY A 251 -3.72 15.22 -13.94
N VAL A 252 -2.88 15.12 -14.97
CA VAL A 252 -3.02 15.96 -16.17
C VAL A 252 -4.33 15.66 -16.91
N ILE A 253 -4.68 14.39 -17.08
CA ILE A 253 -5.94 14.01 -17.74
C ILE A 253 -7.14 14.54 -16.93
N ALA A 254 -7.13 14.33 -15.62
CA ALA A 254 -8.24 14.70 -14.74
C ALA A 254 -8.50 16.22 -14.68
N ASN A 255 -7.45 17.05 -14.75
CA ASN A 255 -7.58 18.50 -14.54
C ASN A 255 -7.62 19.32 -15.84
N TYR A 256 -7.08 18.81 -16.95
CA TYR A 256 -6.95 19.56 -18.20
C TYR A 256 -7.73 18.99 -19.38
N ILE A 257 -8.18 17.74 -19.31
CA ILE A 257 -8.90 17.06 -20.41
C ILE A 257 -10.37 16.84 -20.05
N LEU A 258 -10.65 16.48 -18.80
CA LEU A 258 -11.98 16.24 -18.25
C LEU A 258 -12.50 17.48 -17.52
#